data_AF-A0A2A2UQR3-F1
#
_entry.id   AF-A0A2A2UQR3-F1
#
_cell.length_a   1.000
_cell.length_b   1.000
_cell.length_c   1.000
_cell.angle_alpha   90.00
_cell.angle_beta   90.00
_cell.angle_gamma   90.00
#
_symmetry.space_group_name_H-M   'P 1'
#
loop_
_entity.id
_entity.type
_entity.pdbx_description
1 polymer ?
#
loop_
_entity_poly.entity_id
_entity_poly.type
_entity_poly.pdbx_seq_one_letter_code
_entity_poly.pdbx_strand_id
1 'polypeptide(L)'
;KSKPLPESPEYEGFRHLDPVTAEHDKAIGRPPSYWSEMSLEQQLEIANKIYEPIYELNEEFPKKPLPEMKEPWKHWKPDGKKGEGEGLKREFLLIAMQLFTAKPM
;
A
#
# COMPACT_ATOMS: atom_id res chain seq x y z
N LYS A 1 -6.91 -9.71 -20.03
CA LYS A 1 -6.82 -10.34 -18.69
C LYS A 1 -6.98 -9.23 -17.66
N SER A 2 -7.87 -9.41 -16.68
CA SER A 2 -7.93 -8.53 -15.51
C SER A 2 -6.61 -8.56 -14.75
N LYS A 3 -6.30 -7.47 -14.04
CA LYS A 3 -5.12 -7.35 -13.20
C LYS A 3 -5.55 -7.44 -11.73
N PRO A 4 -4.70 -7.94 -10.82
CA PRO A 4 -4.99 -7.88 -9.39
C PRO A 4 -5.10 -6.41 -8.93
N LEU A 5 -5.80 -6.20 -7.82
CA LEU A 5 -5.94 -4.90 -7.18
C LEU A 5 -4.56 -4.34 -6.79
N PRO A 6 -4.37 -3.01 -6.86
CA PRO A 6 -3.14 -2.36 -6.42
C PRO A 6 -2.75 -2.71 -4.98
N GLU A 7 -1.45 -2.72 -4.71
CA GLU A 7 -0.94 -2.93 -3.35
C GLU A 7 -1.09 -1.65 -2.52
N SER A 8 -2.15 -1.57 -1.72
CA SER A 8 -2.50 -0.37 -0.95
C SER A 8 -3.43 -0.74 0.22
N PRO A 9 -3.31 -0.09 1.39
CA PRO A 9 -4.19 -0.26 2.54
C PRO A 9 -5.68 -0.11 2.23
N GLU A 10 -6.05 0.70 1.23
CA GLU A 10 -7.45 0.91 0.85
C GLU A 10 -8.14 -0.35 0.35
N TYR A 11 -7.39 -1.18 -0.38
CA TYR A 11 -7.94 -2.37 -1.02
C TYR A 11 -7.91 -3.57 -0.09
N GLU A 12 -7.20 -3.52 1.05
CA GLU A 12 -7.02 -4.66 1.96
C GLU A 12 -8.35 -5.33 2.33
N GLY A 13 -9.38 -4.53 2.63
CA GLY A 13 -10.73 -5.03 2.95
C GLY A 13 -11.45 -5.70 1.79
N PHE A 14 -11.01 -5.50 0.55
CA PHE A 14 -11.63 -6.01 -0.67
C PHE A 14 -10.80 -7.07 -1.39
N ARG A 15 -9.50 -7.23 -1.07
CA ARG A 15 -8.59 -8.15 -1.80
C ARG A 15 -9.07 -9.60 -1.83
N HIS A 16 -9.64 -10.07 -0.72
CA HIS A 16 -10.17 -11.43 -0.61
C HIS A 16 -11.49 -11.64 -1.36
N LEU A 17 -12.17 -10.54 -1.74
CA LEU A 17 -13.43 -10.57 -2.48
C LEU A 17 -13.20 -10.57 -4.00
N ASP A 18 -12.07 -10.03 -4.47
CA ASP A 18 -11.71 -10.06 -5.89
C ASP A 18 -10.97 -11.38 -6.24
N PRO A 19 -11.54 -12.26 -7.08
CA PRO A 19 -10.99 -13.58 -7.33
C PRO A 19 -9.61 -13.56 -7.99
N VAL A 20 -9.34 -12.56 -8.85
CA VAL A 20 -8.06 -12.39 -9.55
C VAL A 20 -6.97 -12.01 -8.55
N THR A 21 -7.30 -11.11 -7.63
CA THR A 21 -6.42 -10.69 -6.54
C THR A 21 -6.20 -11.82 -5.55
N ALA A 22 -7.25 -12.53 -5.15
CA ALA A 22 -7.15 -13.64 -4.20
C ALA A 22 -6.26 -14.78 -4.73
N GLU A 23 -6.41 -15.15 -6.02
CA GLU A 23 -5.52 -16.15 -6.65
C GLU A 23 -4.07 -15.66 -6.72
N HIS A 24 -3.87 -14.39 -7.08
CA HIS A 24 -2.54 -13.79 -7.14
C HIS A 24 -1.85 -13.74 -5.78
N ASP A 25 -2.56 -13.27 -4.74
CA ASP A 25 -2.06 -13.17 -3.37
C ASP A 25 -1.67 -14.54 -2.81
N LYS A 26 -2.47 -15.58 -3.11
CA LYS A 26 -2.15 -16.96 -2.77
C LYS A 26 -0.89 -17.45 -3.48
N ALA A 27 -0.73 -17.14 -4.78
CA ALA A 27 0.42 -17.58 -5.56
C ALA A 27 1.75 -16.97 -5.08
N ILE A 28 1.72 -15.73 -4.57
CA ILE A 28 2.92 -15.01 -4.09
C ILE A 28 3.12 -15.10 -2.57
N GLY A 29 2.21 -15.74 -1.84
CA GLY A 29 2.29 -15.91 -0.39
C GLY A 29 2.10 -14.60 0.40
N ARG A 30 1.25 -13.69 -0.08
CA ARG A 30 0.93 -12.44 0.62
C ARG A 30 0.04 -12.70 1.85
N PRO A 31 0.36 -12.15 3.05
CA PRO A 31 -0.48 -12.33 4.24
C PRO A 31 -1.88 -11.68 4.09
N PRO A 32 -2.98 -12.38 4.45
CA PRO A 32 -4.33 -11.82 4.43
C PRO A 32 -4.52 -10.94 5.67
N SER A 33 -4.74 -9.64 5.51
CA SER A 33 -4.78 -8.58 6.54
C SER A 33 -3.50 -7.78 6.75
N TYR A 34 -2.49 -7.92 5.88
CA TYR A 34 -1.19 -7.26 6.03
C TYR A 34 -1.28 -5.77 6.42
N TRP A 35 -2.00 -4.96 5.65
CA TRP A 35 -2.16 -3.54 5.97
C TRP A 35 -3.11 -3.28 7.13
N SER A 36 -4.11 -4.14 7.32
CA SER A 36 -5.10 -3.99 8.38
C SER A 36 -4.51 -4.25 9.76
N GLU A 37 -3.43 -5.01 9.85
CA GLU A 37 -2.71 -5.28 11.10
C GLU A 37 -1.75 -4.15 11.50
N MET A 38 -1.50 -3.17 10.62
CA MET A 38 -0.65 -2.02 10.87
C MET A 38 -1.43 -0.86 11.49
N SER A 39 -0.83 -0.17 12.45
CA SER A 39 -1.30 1.15 12.86
C SER A 39 -1.24 2.16 11.71
N LEU A 40 -2.02 3.24 11.81
CA LEU A 40 -1.91 4.34 10.88
C LEU A 40 -0.54 5.02 10.95
N GLU A 41 0.05 5.11 12.15
CA GLU A 41 1.40 5.67 12.33
C GLU A 41 2.43 4.84 11.55
N GLN A 42 2.35 3.52 11.62
CA GLN A 42 3.22 2.64 10.84
C GLN A 42 2.97 2.77 9.33
N GLN A 43 1.72 2.85 8.89
CA GLN A 43 1.40 3.08 7.48
C GLN A 43 1.97 4.43 6.98
N LEU A 44 1.92 5.47 7.81
CA LEU A 44 2.50 6.79 7.52
C LEU A 44 4.02 6.76 7.50
N GLU A 45 4.66 6.00 8.40
CA GLU A 45 6.11 5.83 8.40
C GLU A 45 6.59 5.13 7.12
N ILE A 46 5.91 4.07 6.70
CA ILE A 46 6.18 3.35 5.46
C ILE A 46 6.00 4.30 4.27
N ALA A 47 4.87 5.02 4.23
CA ALA A 47 4.60 6.05 3.23
C ALA A 47 5.74 7.08 3.18
N ASN A 48 6.07 7.73 4.29
CA ASN A 48 7.09 8.78 4.33
C ASN A 48 8.48 8.27 3.92
N LYS A 49 8.90 7.06 4.36
CA LYS A 49 10.17 6.46 3.91
C LYS A 49 10.24 6.27 2.40
N ILE A 50 9.09 6.06 1.77
CA ILE A 50 8.95 5.87 0.33
C ILE A 50 8.84 7.22 -0.39
N TYR A 51 8.20 8.22 0.22
CA TYR A 51 7.90 9.53 -0.38
C TYR A 51 8.97 10.61 -0.13
N GLU A 52 9.69 10.61 0.99
CA GLU A 52 10.78 11.55 1.28
C GLU A 52 11.84 11.58 0.15
N PRO A 53 12.31 10.42 -0.36
CA PRO A 53 13.23 10.41 -1.50
C PRO A 53 12.63 11.02 -2.78
N ILE A 54 11.30 11.04 -2.92
CA ILE A 54 10.58 11.57 -4.08
C ILE A 54 10.49 13.11 -4.02
N TYR A 55 10.33 13.69 -2.83
CA TYR A 55 10.30 15.14 -2.64
C TYR A 55 11.69 15.79 -2.70
N GLU A 56 12.74 15.09 -2.28
CA GLU A 56 14.12 15.58 -2.41
C GLU A 56 14.65 15.55 -3.86
N LEU A 57 14.05 14.72 -4.72
CA LEU A 57 14.34 14.62 -6.16
C LEU A 57 13.53 15.64 -6.97
N ASN A 58 13.86 16.91 -6.83
CA ASN A 58 13.11 18.04 -7.38
C ASN A 58 13.14 18.22 -8.92
N GLU A 59 13.46 17.20 -9.74
CA GLU A 59 13.33 17.30 -11.21
C GLU A 59 12.88 16.00 -11.94
N GLU A 60 13.00 14.82 -11.34
CA GLU A 60 12.47 13.59 -11.93
C GLU A 60 11.89 12.69 -10.83
N PHE A 61 10.58 12.85 -10.56
CA PHE A 61 9.80 11.84 -9.85
C PHE A 61 10.19 10.46 -10.41
N PRO A 62 10.53 9.46 -9.58
CA PRO A 62 10.85 8.15 -10.11
C PRO A 62 9.62 7.67 -10.87
N LYS A 63 9.74 7.59 -12.21
CA LYS A 63 8.69 7.10 -13.13
C LYS A 63 8.25 5.66 -12.81
N LYS A 64 8.88 5.01 -11.83
CA LYS A 64 8.66 3.63 -11.39
C LYS A 64 8.54 3.61 -9.86
N PRO A 65 7.53 2.92 -9.30
CA PRO A 65 7.43 2.72 -7.86
C PRO A 65 8.68 1.99 -7.35
N LEU A 66 9.11 2.35 -6.13
CA LEU A 66 10.21 1.70 -5.44
C LEU A 66 9.99 0.17 -5.41
N PRO A 67 11.02 -0.67 -5.65
CA PRO A 67 10.89 -2.13 -5.65
C PRO A 67 10.18 -2.69 -4.40
N GLU A 68 10.40 -2.07 -3.25
CA GLU A 68 9.85 -2.41 -1.94
C GLU A 68 8.31 -2.31 -1.92
N MET A 69 7.71 -1.49 -2.78
CA MET A 69 6.24 -1.36 -2.90
C MET A 69 5.57 -2.50 -3.68
N LYS A 70 6.34 -3.34 -4.39
CA LYS A 70 5.76 -4.51 -5.05
C LYS A 70 5.42 -5.63 -4.06
N GLU A 71 6.20 -5.73 -2.98
CA GLU A 71 6.09 -6.79 -1.99
C GLU A 71 6.34 -6.28 -0.57
N PRO A 72 5.59 -5.26 -0.09
CA PRO A 72 5.86 -4.58 1.19
C PRO A 72 5.87 -5.55 2.38
N TRP A 73 5.10 -6.63 2.33
CA TRP A 73 5.07 -7.68 3.38
C TRP A 73 6.37 -8.47 3.55
N LYS A 74 7.32 -8.34 2.61
CA LYS A 74 8.69 -8.85 2.75
C LYS A 74 9.61 -7.89 3.51
N HIS A 75 9.26 -6.61 3.56
CA HIS A 75 10.11 -5.54 4.10
C HIS A 75 9.64 -5.04 5.46
N TRP A 76 8.33 -4.93 5.67
CA TRP A 76 7.76 -4.45 6.93
C TRP A 76 6.88 -5.51 7.56
N LYS A 77 6.94 -5.61 8.88
CA LYS A 77 6.06 -6.47 9.68
C LYS A 77 5.03 -5.60 10.40
N PRO A 78 3.76 -6.00 10.44
CA PRO A 78 2.77 -5.26 11.20
C PRO A 78 3.18 -5.10 12.66
N ASP A 79 2.97 -3.92 13.21
CA ASP A 79 3.23 -3.59 14.61
C ASP A 79 2.21 -4.21 15.58
N GLY A 80 1.17 -4.85 15.04
CA GLY A 80 0.10 -5.50 15.81
C GLY A 80 -0.88 -4.50 16.43
N LYS A 81 -0.72 -3.20 16.17
CA LYS A 81 -1.57 -2.12 16.70
C LYS A 81 -2.67 -1.81 15.70
N LYS A 82 -3.55 -2.79 15.52
CA LYS A 82 -4.67 -2.75 14.58
C LYS A 82 -5.51 -1.47 14.75
N GLY A 83 -5.62 -0.69 13.68
CA GLY A 83 -6.70 0.31 13.55
C GLY A 83 -6.58 1.59 14.37
N GLU A 84 -5.40 1.98 14.89
CA GLU A 84 -5.25 3.21 15.70
C GLU A 84 -5.37 4.55 14.91
N GLY A 85 -6.00 4.56 13.73
CA GLY A 85 -6.11 5.75 12.89
C GLY A 85 -7.46 5.91 12.22
N GLU A 86 -8.53 5.98 13.01
CA GLU A 86 -9.85 6.31 12.50
C GLU A 86 -9.97 7.80 12.13
N GLY A 87 -10.75 8.11 11.10
CA GLY A 87 -11.12 9.47 10.68
C GLY A 87 -10.31 10.07 9.51
N LEU A 88 -10.38 11.40 9.38
CA LEU A 88 -9.84 12.19 8.26
C LEU A 88 -8.39 11.87 7.88
N LYS A 89 -7.52 11.56 8.86
CA LYS A 89 -6.10 11.24 8.59
C LYS A 89 -5.93 9.99 7.71
N ARG A 90 -6.81 8.99 7.89
CA ARG A 90 -6.82 7.79 7.05
C ARG A 90 -7.34 8.12 5.65
N GLU A 91 -8.40 8.92 5.54
CA GLU A 91 -8.94 9.34 4.23
C GLU A 91 -7.90 10.10 3.41
N PHE A 92 -7.18 11.06 4.02
CA PHE A 92 -6.08 11.77 3.35
C PHE A 92 -4.95 10.83 2.92
N LEU A 93 -4.57 9.85 3.76
CA LEU A 93 -3.58 8.85 3.39
C LEU A 93 -4.05 8.01 2.20
N LEU A 94 -5.30 7.54 2.20
CA LEU A 94 -5.86 6.78 1.10
C LEU A 94 -5.89 7.60 -0.19
N ILE A 95 -6.31 8.88 -0.13
CA ILE A 95 -6.29 9.79 -1.28
C ILE A 95 -4.87 9.97 -1.82
N ALA A 96 -3.87 10.18 -0.94
CA ALA A 96 -2.48 10.26 -1.34
C ALA A 96 -2.06 8.98 -2.06
N MET A 97 -2.29 7.81 -1.47
CA MET A 97 -1.96 6.50 -2.07
C MET A 97 -2.68 6.23 -3.40
N GLN A 98 -3.93 6.67 -3.57
CA GLN A 98 -4.68 6.58 -4.84
C GLN A 98 -4.01 7.39 -5.95
N LEU A 99 -3.58 8.62 -5.66
CA LEU A 99 -2.89 9.47 -6.62
C LEU A 99 -1.55 8.87 -7.06
N PHE A 100 -0.90 8.05 -6.23
CA PHE A 100 0.36 7.37 -6.54
C PHE A 100 0.19 6.03 -7.30
N THR A 101 -0.92 5.30 -7.10
CA THR A 101 -1.19 4.01 -7.76
C THR A 101 -1.99 4.15 -9.06
N ALA A 102 -2.64 5.29 -9.28
CA ALA A 102 -3.31 5.63 -10.53
C ALA A 102 -2.28 5.82 -11.64
N LYS A 103 -1.95 4.72 -12.33
CA LYS A 103 -1.28 4.75 -13.63
C LYS A 103 -2.09 5.67 -14.57
N PRO A 104 -1.50 6.66 -15.26
CA PRO A 104 -2.21 7.31 -16.35
C PRO A 104 -2.55 6.25 -17.40
N MET A 105 -3.84 6.10 -17.70
CA MET A 105 -4.33 5.24 -18.79
C MET A 105 -3.80 5.71 -20.13
#